data_AF-A0A919P3M0-F1
#
_entry.id   AF-A0A919P3M0-F1
#
_cell.length_a   1.000
_cell.length_b   1.000
_cell.length_c   1.000
_cell.angle_alpha   90.00
_cell.angle_beta   90.00
_cell.angle_gamma   90.00
#
_symmetry.space_group_name_H-M   'P 1'
#
loop_
_entity.id
_entity.type
_entity.pdbx_description
1 polymer ?
#
loop_
_entity_poly.entity_id
_entity_poly.type
_entity_poly.pdbx_seq_one_letter_code
_entity_poly.pdbx_strand_id
1 'polypeptide(L)'
;MSRVRPSFLVALVAVVVAAVVALAASGVVARVDDARRERALAAAHAVPAPEGAVTSHNCHGDGTVACWESDQPVDDVVAALQASWERTSGRAAEQSCFATPVGRVDAEPLAARTCSLAQRFGDHAAFVFVSPRIAPATPDDDAGRPAVTGSLVQVSGD
;
A
#
# COMPACT_ATOMS: atom_id res chain seq x y z
N MET A 1 61.88 -19.22 -19.60
CA MET A 1 61.01 -18.20 -18.98
C MET A 1 59.89 -17.86 -19.96
N SER A 2 58.70 -18.42 -19.75
CA SER A 2 57.56 -18.27 -20.65
C SER A 2 57.00 -16.85 -20.55
N ARG A 3 57.14 -16.04 -21.61
CA ARG A 3 56.52 -14.71 -21.67
C ARG A 3 55.01 -14.88 -21.77
N VAL A 4 54.28 -14.39 -20.77
CA VAL A 4 52.81 -14.35 -20.78
C VAL A 4 52.36 -13.52 -21.98
N ARG A 5 51.46 -14.08 -22.80
CA ARG A 5 50.94 -13.37 -23.97
C ARG A 5 50.09 -12.19 -23.49
N PRO A 6 50.30 -10.97 -24.01
CA PRO A 6 49.59 -9.77 -23.57
C PRO A 6 48.06 -9.90 -23.75
N SER A 7 47.60 -10.67 -24.72
CA SER A 7 46.18 -10.99 -24.91
C SER A 7 45.56 -11.76 -23.73
N PHE A 8 46.34 -12.61 -23.07
CA PHE A 8 45.87 -13.36 -21.90
C PHE A 8 45.69 -12.44 -20.68
N LEU A 9 46.60 -11.47 -20.50
CA LEU A 9 46.49 -10.45 -19.46
C LEU A 9 45.27 -9.55 -19.66
N VAL A 10 45.02 -9.10 -20.89
CA VAL A 10 43.85 -8.27 -21.21
C VAL A 10 42.54 -9.04 -20.94
N ALA A 11 42.46 -10.31 -21.37
CA ALA A 11 41.29 -11.14 -21.11
C ALA A 11 41.06 -11.38 -19.61
N LEU A 12 42.13 -11.65 -18.85
CA LEU A 12 42.05 -11.83 -17.40
C LEU A 12 41.55 -10.55 -16.71
N VAL A 13 42.10 -9.38 -17.07
CA VAL A 13 41.67 -8.10 -16.52
C VAL A 13 40.20 -7.83 -16.85
N ALA A 14 39.76 -8.11 -18.08
CA ALA A 14 38.36 -7.95 -18.46
C ALA A 14 37.42 -8.83 -17.62
N VAL A 15 37.79 -10.09 -17.36
CA VAL A 15 37.01 -10.99 -16.50
C VAL A 15 36.97 -10.50 -15.05
N VAL A 16 38.11 -10.06 -14.51
CA VAL A 16 38.18 -9.51 -13.14
C VAL A 16 37.32 -8.25 -13.02
N VAL A 17 37.41 -7.32 -13.98
CA VAL A 17 36.59 -6.11 -13.99
C VAL A 17 35.10 -6.46 -14.10
N ALA A 18 34.72 -7.39 -14.98
CA ALA A 18 33.33 -7.83 -15.10
C ALA A 18 32.80 -8.44 -13.78
N ALA A 19 33.60 -9.27 -13.10
CA ALA A 19 33.23 -9.85 -11.81
C ALA A 19 33.07 -8.80 -10.71
N VAL A 20 33.99 -7.83 -10.64
CA VAL A 20 33.92 -6.71 -9.69
C VAL A 20 32.69 -5.83 -9.95
N VAL A 21 32.41 -5.52 -11.22
CA VAL A 21 31.21 -4.74 -11.59
C VAL A 21 29.93 -5.49 -11.24
N ALA A 22 29.86 -6.80 -11.48
CA ALA A 22 28.69 -7.61 -11.13
C ALA A 22 28.41 -7.61 -9.62
N LEU A 23 29.46 -7.79 -8.79
CA LEU A 23 29.35 -7.75 -7.33
C LEU A 23 29.02 -6.35 -6.80
N ALA A 24 29.61 -5.32 -7.37
CA ALA A 24 29.32 -3.94 -6.99
C ALA A 24 27.87 -3.56 -7.38
N ALA A 25 27.41 -3.97 -8.56
CA ALA A 25 26.06 -3.70 -9.04
C ALA A 25 25.02 -4.38 -8.16
N SER A 26 25.20 -5.66 -7.77
CA SER A 26 24.25 -6.34 -6.89
C SER A 26 24.17 -5.69 -5.51
N GLY A 27 25.30 -5.29 -4.94
CA GLY A 27 25.34 -4.57 -3.65
C GLY A 27 24.70 -3.18 -3.72
N VAL A 28 24.84 -2.47 -4.85
CA VAL A 28 24.17 -1.18 -5.06
C VAL A 28 22.67 -1.36 -5.25
N VAL A 29 22.24 -2.35 -6.04
CA VAL A 29 20.82 -2.66 -6.25
C VAL A 29 20.16 -3.02 -4.92
N ALA A 30 20.75 -3.91 -4.13
CA ALA A 30 20.21 -4.29 -2.82
C ALA A 30 20.06 -3.08 -1.88
N ARG A 31 21.06 -2.19 -1.82
CA ARG A 31 20.95 -0.97 -0.99
C ARG A 31 19.87 0.00 -1.48
N VAL A 32 19.70 0.12 -2.80
CA VAL A 32 18.65 0.97 -3.37
C VAL A 32 17.27 0.39 -3.09
N ASP A 33 17.14 -0.93 -3.15
CA ASP A 33 15.94 -1.68 -2.81
C ASP A 33 15.57 -1.50 -1.32
N ASP A 34 16.51 -1.76 -0.41
CA ASP A 34 16.33 -1.55 1.03
C ASP A 34 15.93 -0.10 1.34
N ALA A 35 16.61 0.89 0.73
CA ALA A 35 16.28 2.29 0.93
C ALA A 35 14.89 2.68 0.37
N ARG A 36 14.39 1.97 -0.66
CA ARG A 36 13.04 2.18 -1.21
C ARG A 36 11.99 1.56 -0.30
N ARG A 37 12.25 0.34 0.19
CA ARG A 37 11.44 -0.35 1.20
C ARG A 37 11.28 0.48 2.47
N GLU A 38 12.37 1.01 3.01
CA GLU A 38 12.35 1.88 4.19
C GLU A 38 11.48 3.13 3.96
N ARG A 39 11.54 3.74 2.75
CA ARG A 39 10.69 4.88 2.40
C ARG A 39 9.22 4.50 2.29
N ALA A 40 8.91 3.34 1.71
CA ALA A 40 7.54 2.83 1.63
C ALA A 40 6.96 2.61 3.03
N LEU A 41 7.71 1.97 3.92
CA LEU A 41 7.30 1.78 5.32
C LEU A 41 7.15 3.11 6.06
N ALA A 42 8.11 4.03 5.91
CA ALA A 42 8.02 5.35 6.52
C ALA A 42 6.80 6.14 6.02
N ALA A 43 6.49 6.06 4.72
CA ALA A 43 5.30 6.69 4.15
C ALA A 43 4.01 6.07 4.68
N ALA A 44 3.97 4.74 4.85
CA ALA A 44 2.84 4.04 5.44
C ALA A 44 2.63 4.43 6.91
N HIS A 45 3.69 4.51 7.70
CA HIS A 45 3.63 4.99 9.09
C HIS A 45 3.27 6.47 9.22
N ALA A 46 3.54 7.27 8.20
CA ALA A 46 3.20 8.69 8.16
C ALA A 46 1.74 8.96 7.77
N VAL A 47 0.97 7.94 7.36
CA VAL A 47 -0.45 8.08 7.08
C VAL A 47 -1.17 8.42 8.39
N PRO A 48 -1.81 9.59 8.50
CA PRO A 48 -2.57 9.91 9.70
C PRO A 48 -3.87 9.12 9.73
N ALA A 49 -4.35 8.84 10.94
CA ALA A 49 -5.70 8.35 11.12
C ALA A 49 -6.71 9.38 10.58
N PRO A 50 -7.79 8.95 9.89
CA PRO A 50 -8.88 9.85 9.53
C PRO A 50 -9.50 10.51 10.77
N GLU A 51 -10.11 11.68 10.59
CA GLU A 51 -10.72 12.40 11.70
C GLU A 51 -11.83 11.58 12.36
N GLY A 52 -11.80 11.51 13.70
CA GLY A 52 -12.77 10.73 14.48
C GLY A 52 -12.61 9.22 14.37
N ALA A 53 -11.63 8.72 13.61
CA ALA A 53 -11.40 7.29 13.49
C ALA A 53 -10.79 6.71 14.78
N VAL A 54 -11.20 5.48 15.10
CA VAL A 54 -10.71 4.72 16.26
C VAL A 54 -9.90 3.51 15.79
N THR A 55 -8.90 3.09 16.56
CA THR A 55 -8.15 1.86 16.24
C THR A 55 -9.09 0.65 16.22
N SER A 56 -8.93 -0.21 15.21
CA SER A 56 -9.76 -1.41 15.06
C SER A 56 -8.94 -2.69 15.15
N HIS A 57 -9.61 -3.76 15.60
CA HIS A 57 -9.09 -5.13 15.63
C HIS A 57 -9.60 -5.98 14.46
N ASN A 58 -10.43 -5.41 13.59
CA ASN A 58 -11.13 -6.14 12.53
C ASN A 58 -10.35 -6.21 11.21
N CYS A 59 -9.12 -5.68 11.16
CA CYS A 59 -8.27 -5.77 9.97
C CYS A 59 -7.51 -7.10 9.88
N HIS A 60 -7.15 -7.51 8.66
CA HIS A 60 -6.27 -8.66 8.46
C HIS A 60 -4.84 -8.33 8.96
N GLY A 61 -4.28 -9.22 9.77
CA GLY A 61 -2.99 -9.04 10.45
C GLY A 61 -1.79 -9.56 9.66
N ASP A 62 -1.69 -9.21 8.38
CA ASP A 62 -0.64 -9.67 7.47
C ASP A 62 0.60 -8.75 7.43
N GLY A 63 0.65 -7.72 8.27
CA GLY A 63 1.71 -6.71 8.28
C GLY A 63 1.22 -5.27 8.23
N THR A 64 -0.07 -5.03 8.55
CA THR A 64 -0.64 -3.68 8.64
C THR A 64 0.11 -2.83 9.67
N VAL A 65 0.59 -1.67 9.23
CA VAL A 65 1.19 -0.66 10.12
C VAL A 65 0.14 0.09 10.92
N ALA A 66 -1.11 0.15 10.43
CA ALA A 66 -2.24 0.70 11.16
C ALA A 66 -3.60 0.17 10.65
N CYS A 67 -4.60 0.21 11.53
CA CYS A 67 -5.97 -0.20 11.26
C CYS A 67 -6.94 0.70 12.04
N TRP A 68 -7.89 1.32 11.34
CA TRP A 68 -8.88 2.20 11.95
C TRP A 68 -10.30 1.96 11.43
N GLU A 69 -11.28 2.23 12.27
CA GLU A 69 -12.68 2.36 11.89
C GLU A 69 -13.09 3.83 11.98
N SER A 70 -13.81 4.30 10.98
CA SER A 70 -14.46 5.61 10.95
C SER A 70 -15.94 5.44 10.69
N ASP A 71 -16.75 6.36 11.20
CA ASP A 71 -18.17 6.48 10.87
C ASP A 71 -18.39 7.32 9.59
N GLN A 72 -17.30 7.84 9.02
CA GLN A 72 -17.36 8.59 7.76
C GLN A 72 -17.49 7.65 6.55
N PRO A 73 -18.20 8.09 5.49
CA PRO A 73 -18.24 7.40 4.20
C PRO A 73 -16.85 7.19 3.58
N VAL A 74 -16.71 6.14 2.77
CA VAL A 74 -15.45 5.80 2.08
C VAL A 74 -14.90 6.96 1.26
N ASP A 75 -15.75 7.68 0.53
CA ASP A 75 -15.31 8.78 -0.34
C ASP A 75 -14.70 9.96 0.44
N ASP A 76 -15.28 10.30 1.60
CA ASP A 76 -14.78 11.39 2.45
C ASP A 76 -13.43 11.02 3.06
N VAL A 77 -13.31 9.78 3.56
CA VAL A 77 -12.05 9.26 4.12
C VAL A 77 -10.96 9.21 3.05
N VAL A 78 -11.27 8.72 1.85
CA VAL A 78 -10.31 8.67 0.73
C VAL A 78 -9.85 10.07 0.34
N ALA A 79 -10.77 11.04 0.23
CA ALA A 79 -10.41 12.42 -0.10
C ALA A 79 -9.51 13.05 0.97
N ALA A 80 -9.80 12.82 2.26
CA ALA A 80 -8.98 13.32 3.36
C ALA A 80 -7.57 12.70 3.36
N LEU A 81 -7.47 11.38 3.15
CA LEU A 81 -6.20 10.67 3.07
C LEU A 81 -5.37 11.12 1.86
N GLN A 82 -6.01 11.28 0.69
CA GLN A 82 -5.39 11.80 -0.52
C GLN A 82 -4.79 13.19 -0.29
N ALA A 83 -5.57 14.11 0.27
CA ALA A 83 -5.11 15.46 0.60
C ALA A 83 -4.00 15.46 1.66
N SER A 84 -4.03 14.51 2.61
CA SER A 84 -2.95 14.36 3.58
C SER A 84 -1.65 13.91 2.92
N TRP A 85 -1.70 12.87 2.08
CA TRP A 85 -0.52 12.37 1.38
C TRP A 85 0.07 13.39 0.43
N GLU A 86 -0.76 14.14 -0.28
CA GLU A 86 -0.27 15.18 -1.17
C GLU A 86 0.45 16.28 -0.39
N ARG A 87 -0.06 16.66 0.79
CA ARG A 87 0.61 17.63 1.66
C ARG A 87 1.94 17.11 2.22
N THR A 88 2.03 15.84 2.62
CA THR A 88 3.25 15.29 3.25
C THR A 88 4.32 14.92 2.23
N SER A 89 3.94 14.43 1.07
CA SER A 89 4.87 13.92 0.05
C SER A 89 5.04 14.84 -1.16
N GLY A 90 4.21 15.87 -1.29
CA GLY A 90 4.17 16.77 -2.44
C GLY A 90 3.59 16.13 -3.72
N ARG A 91 3.02 14.92 -3.61
CA ARG A 91 2.45 14.17 -4.73
C ARG A 91 1.15 13.47 -4.31
N ALA A 92 0.16 13.52 -5.18
CA ALA A 92 -1.05 12.71 -5.05
C ALA A 92 -0.70 11.21 -5.08
N ALA A 93 -1.37 10.41 -4.24
CA ALA A 93 -1.29 8.96 -4.30
C ALA A 93 -2.07 8.43 -5.52
N GLU A 94 -1.65 7.28 -6.05
CA GLU A 94 -2.41 6.55 -7.07
C GLU A 94 -3.72 6.04 -6.44
N GLN A 95 -4.86 6.44 -6.98
CA GLN A 95 -6.17 6.03 -6.48
C GLN A 95 -6.83 5.01 -7.41
N SER A 96 -7.34 3.93 -6.85
CA SER A 96 -8.19 2.96 -7.54
C SER A 96 -9.44 2.70 -6.70
N CYS A 97 -10.62 2.76 -7.31
CA CYS A 97 -11.88 2.48 -6.62
C CYS A 97 -12.73 1.53 -7.45
N PHE A 98 -13.44 0.65 -6.77
CA PHE A 98 -14.38 -0.29 -7.37
C PHE A 98 -15.60 -0.48 -6.47
N ALA A 99 -16.69 -0.96 -7.08
CA ALA A 99 -17.89 -1.32 -6.34
C ALA A 99 -17.74 -2.76 -5.83
N THR A 100 -17.90 -2.94 -4.52
CA THR A 100 -17.86 -4.25 -3.85
C THR A 100 -19.29 -4.65 -3.47
N PRO A 101 -19.76 -5.85 -3.85
CA PRO A 101 -21.05 -6.36 -3.40
C PRO A 101 -21.03 -6.54 -1.87
N VAL A 102 -21.98 -5.92 -1.17
CA VAL A 102 -22.08 -5.94 0.29
C VAL A 102 -23.36 -6.63 0.80
N GLY A 103 -24.29 -6.94 -0.11
CA GLY A 103 -25.49 -7.68 0.23
C GLY A 103 -26.55 -7.58 -0.86
N ARG A 104 -27.80 -7.83 -0.47
CA ARG A 104 -28.97 -7.63 -1.32
C ARG A 104 -30.09 -6.98 -0.52
N VAL A 105 -30.88 -6.16 -1.20
CA VAL A 105 -32.11 -5.55 -0.67
C VAL A 105 -33.22 -5.87 -1.67
N ASP A 106 -34.27 -6.57 -1.25
CA ASP A 106 -35.37 -6.99 -2.12
C ASP A 106 -34.91 -7.65 -3.44
N ALA A 107 -33.87 -8.50 -3.36
CA ALA A 107 -33.18 -9.16 -4.47
C ALA A 107 -32.28 -8.28 -5.37
N GLU A 108 -32.30 -6.96 -5.21
CA GLU A 108 -31.35 -6.03 -5.85
C GLU A 108 -29.97 -6.12 -5.17
N PRO A 109 -28.86 -6.19 -5.93
CA PRO A 109 -27.52 -6.19 -5.36
C PRO A 109 -27.23 -4.83 -4.71
N LEU A 110 -26.90 -4.86 -3.42
CA LEU A 110 -26.33 -3.71 -2.74
C LEU A 110 -24.82 -3.77 -2.93
N ALA A 111 -24.27 -2.75 -3.57
CA ALA A 111 -22.83 -2.57 -3.68
C ALA A 111 -22.42 -1.30 -2.94
N ALA A 112 -21.26 -1.36 -2.28
CA ALA A 112 -20.64 -0.20 -1.65
C ALA A 112 -19.24 -0.01 -2.22
N ARG A 113 -18.78 1.24 -2.22
CA ARG A 113 -17.51 1.59 -2.82
C ARG A 113 -16.36 1.16 -1.92
N THR A 114 -15.35 0.52 -2.50
CA THR A 114 -14.05 0.26 -1.88
C THR A 114 -13.00 1.00 -2.69
N CYS A 115 -12.02 1.59 -2.01
CA CYS A 115 -10.93 2.29 -2.65
C CYS A 115 -9.59 1.84 -2.08
N SER A 116 -8.56 1.89 -2.91
CA SER A 116 -7.17 1.82 -2.51
C SER A 116 -6.42 3.05 -2.98
N LEU A 117 -5.45 3.45 -2.17
CA LEU A 117 -4.52 4.51 -2.44
C LEU A 117 -3.10 3.94 -2.32
N ALA A 118 -2.23 4.26 -3.26
CA ALA A 118 -0.87 3.74 -3.29
C ALA A 118 0.17 4.84 -3.57
N GLN A 119 1.26 4.82 -2.82
CA GLN A 119 2.44 5.62 -3.12
C GLN A 119 3.63 4.71 -3.38
N ARG A 120 4.12 4.71 -4.63
CA ARG A 120 5.18 3.81 -5.10
C ARG A 120 6.59 4.40 -4.96
N PHE A 121 7.52 3.55 -4.59
CA PHE A 121 8.95 3.80 -4.45
C PHE A 121 9.75 2.72 -5.19
N GLY A 122 9.67 2.69 -6.52
CA GLY A 122 10.19 1.56 -7.31
C GLY A 122 9.23 0.37 -7.21
N ASP A 123 9.73 -0.79 -6.80
CA ASP A 123 8.93 -2.01 -6.64
C ASP A 123 8.24 -2.09 -5.26
N HIS A 124 8.55 -1.15 -4.37
CA HIS A 124 7.97 -0.99 -3.02
C HIS A 124 6.85 0.05 -3.01
N ALA A 125 5.90 -0.04 -2.09
CA ALA A 125 4.82 0.93 -1.96
C ALA A 125 4.17 0.97 -0.57
N ALA A 126 3.72 2.16 -0.20
CA ALA A 126 2.75 2.35 0.87
C ALA A 126 1.34 2.21 0.29
N PHE A 127 0.49 1.41 0.93
CA PHE A 127 -0.89 1.20 0.53
C PHE A 127 -1.84 1.58 1.65
N VAL A 128 -2.96 2.18 1.26
CA VAL A 128 -4.13 2.35 2.14
C VAL A 128 -5.33 1.75 1.44
N PHE A 129 -6.03 0.87 2.12
CA PHE A 129 -7.28 0.29 1.67
C PHE A 129 -8.41 0.84 2.53
N VAL A 130 -9.42 1.41 1.88
CA VAL A 130 -10.62 1.96 2.52
C VAL A 130 -11.82 1.14 2.05
N SER A 131 -12.34 0.33 2.96
CA SER A 131 -13.48 -0.55 2.71
C SER A 131 -14.71 -0.06 3.47
N PRO A 132 -15.93 -0.30 2.97
CA PRO A 132 -17.15 0.08 3.68
C PRO A 132 -17.32 -0.80 4.93
N ARG A 133 -17.73 -0.19 6.05
CA ARG A 133 -18.26 -0.93 7.20
C ARG A 133 -19.74 -1.18 6.99
N ILE A 134 -20.16 -2.42 7.22
CA ILE A 134 -21.54 -2.85 7.02
C ILE A 134 -22.04 -3.31 8.37
N ALA A 135 -23.08 -2.64 8.89
CA ALA A 135 -23.79 -3.18 10.05
C ALA A 135 -24.64 -4.37 9.61
N PRO A 136 -24.63 -5.47 10.39
CA PRO A 136 -25.57 -6.55 10.18
C PRO A 136 -26.99 -6.01 10.36
N ALA A 137 -27.91 -6.51 9.54
CA ALA A 137 -29.33 -6.24 9.70
C ALA A 137 -29.78 -6.57 11.12
N THR A 138 -30.28 -5.59 11.87
CA THR A 138 -30.93 -5.87 13.16
C THR A 138 -32.44 -6.02 12.97
N PRO A 139 -33.12 -6.83 13.80
CA PRO A 139 -34.58 -7.04 13.69
C PRO A 139 -35.42 -5.77 13.91
N ASP A 140 -34.85 -4.76 14.57
CA ASP A 140 -35.52 -3.49 14.92
C ASP A 140 -35.32 -2.38 13.87
N ASP A 141 -34.43 -2.57 12.89
CA ASP A 141 -34.38 -1.68 11.73
C ASP A 141 -35.52 -2.08 10.78
N ASP A 142 -36.39 -1.13 10.42
CA ASP A 142 -37.67 -1.28 9.68
C ASP A 142 -37.63 -2.10 8.36
N ALA A 143 -36.49 -2.68 7.97
CA ALA A 143 -36.41 -3.62 6.86
C ALA A 143 -35.38 -4.76 7.00
N GLY A 144 -34.67 -4.92 8.13
CA GLY A 144 -33.63 -5.96 8.26
C GLY A 144 -32.59 -5.93 7.14
N ARG A 145 -32.19 -4.73 6.71
CA ARG A 145 -31.27 -4.51 5.56
C ARG A 145 -29.86 -4.22 6.05
N PRO A 146 -28.81 -4.76 5.39
CA PRO A 146 -27.45 -4.33 5.64
C PRO A 146 -27.31 -2.84 5.28
N ALA A 147 -26.74 -2.05 6.19
CA ALA A 147 -26.50 -0.63 6.01
C ALA A 147 -25.00 -0.34 6.05
N VAL A 148 -24.53 0.53 5.15
CA VAL A 148 -23.17 1.08 5.24
C VAL A 148 -23.15 2.08 6.39
N THR A 149 -22.38 1.78 7.43
CA THR A 149 -22.31 2.58 8.66
C THR A 149 -21.02 3.39 8.79
N GLY A 150 -20.09 3.22 7.86
CA GLY A 150 -18.83 3.95 7.85
C GLY A 150 -17.79 3.28 6.99
N SER A 151 -16.52 3.37 7.40
CA SER A 151 -15.39 2.83 6.67
C SER A 151 -14.34 2.19 7.59
N LEU A 152 -13.69 1.16 7.07
CA LEU A 152 -12.52 0.50 7.65
C LEU A 152 -11.31 0.92 6.82
N VAL A 153 -10.28 1.43 7.49
CA VAL A 153 -9.03 1.88 6.88
C VAL A 153 -7.91 0.94 7.32
N GLN A 154 -7.27 0.33 6.34
CA GLN A 154 -6.10 -0.53 6.52
C GLN A 154 -4.89 0.14 5.87
N VAL A 155 -3.78 0.22 6.60
CA VAL A 155 -2.53 0.76 6.07
C VAL A 155 -1.46 -0.31 6.09
N SER A 156 -0.77 -0.50 4.97
CA SER A 156 0.37 -1.41 4.85
C SER A 156 1.50 -0.74 4.08
N GLY A 157 2.71 -1.26 4.27
CA GLY A 157 3.88 -0.86 3.49
C GLY A 157 4.71 -2.09 3.21
N ASP A 158 5.17 -2.22 1.97
CA ASP A 158 6.13 -3.23 1.55
C ASP A 158 7.23 -2.59 0.73
#